data_AF-A0A6P4CV32-F1
#
_entry.id   AF-A0A6P4CV32-F1
#
_cell.length_a   1.000
_cell.length_b   1.000
_cell.length_c   1.000
_cell.angle_alpha   90.00
_cell.angle_beta   90.00
_cell.angle_gamma   90.00
#
_symmetry.space_group_name_H-M   'P 1'
#
loop_
_entity.id
_entity.type
_entity.pdbx_description
1 polymer ?
#
loop_
_entity_poly.entity_id
_entity_poly.type
_entity_poly.pdbx_seq_one_letter_code
_entity_poly.pdbx_strand_id
1 'polypeptide(L)'
;MGEGSSANAKDKKKKKKRNHRGGGSSKKKMTHEQLLAFKSVTDWVHLDQPSSSSSLTCLVDDFGVQKGLGRGGEKVVFELHSHSKFSDGFLSPSKLIDRAHINGVKVLALTDHDTMSGIPEAVEAARKYGIKIIPGVEISTIFSPSGDSEAEEPVHILAYYSSIGPSRFEELDKFLSNIREGRFLRAKNIVLKLNKLKFPLKWEHVCRIAGKGVAPGRLHVARAMVEAGYVENLKQAFARYLFDGGPAYSTGSEPLAEEAIKMISNTGGVSVLAHPWALKNPVPIVRRLKEAGLHGIEVYRSDGRLAAYSDLADAYGLLKTGGSDYHGRGGHNESELGSVNLPVLVLHDLLKVARPIWCDAIKEILECYAEEPSDSNLASITRFGRTRAFKGGSPLSCGQDLIDHCLPLWLSTEEMEDAEIKAIKLKLSNVSLSQGGIQVLIETK
;
A
#
# COMPACT_ATOMS: atom_id res chain seq x y z
N MET A 1 -9.38 -60.31 -58.98
CA MET A 1 -9.61 -59.87 -57.59
C MET A 1 -9.18 -58.39 -57.57
N GLY A 2 -10.04 -57.38 -57.72
CA GLY A 2 -11.41 -57.22 -57.24
C GLY A 2 -11.36 -56.79 -55.77
N GLU A 3 -11.83 -55.62 -55.31
CA GLU A 3 -12.53 -54.47 -55.93
C GLU A 3 -12.20 -53.16 -55.15
N GLY A 4 -12.49 -51.92 -55.58
CA GLY A 4 -13.01 -51.39 -56.86
C GLY A 4 -13.44 -49.90 -56.80
N SER A 5 -13.36 -49.20 -57.93
CA SER A 5 -14.09 -47.95 -58.31
C SER A 5 -13.98 -46.67 -57.44
N SER A 6 -13.19 -45.65 -57.82
CA SER A 6 -13.53 -44.47 -58.70
C SER A 6 -14.18 -43.27 -57.94
N ALA A 7 -14.12 -42.00 -58.37
CA ALA A 7 -13.57 -41.38 -59.58
C ALA A 7 -13.11 -39.92 -59.33
N ASN A 8 -12.38 -39.35 -60.30
CA ASN A 8 -11.98 -37.94 -60.37
C ASN A 8 -13.16 -36.95 -60.46
N ALA A 9 -13.09 -35.80 -59.78
CA ALA A 9 -14.01 -34.67 -60.00
C ALA A 9 -13.38 -33.26 -59.81
N LYS A 10 -12.89 -32.70 -60.92
CA LYS A 10 -12.92 -31.29 -61.38
C LYS A 10 -12.84 -30.13 -60.37
N ASP A 11 -11.79 -29.33 -60.56
CA ASP A 11 -11.65 -27.92 -60.12
C ASP A 11 -12.73 -26.98 -60.70
N LYS A 12 -13.30 -26.07 -59.87
CA LYS A 12 -13.54 -24.64 -60.21
C LYS A 12 -14.06 -23.78 -59.04
N LYS A 13 -13.21 -22.82 -58.64
CA LYS A 13 -13.47 -21.51 -57.97
C LYS A 13 -14.93 -21.11 -57.62
N LYS A 14 -15.15 -20.74 -56.35
CA LYS A 14 -16.07 -19.63 -55.96
C LYS A 14 -15.45 -18.74 -54.87
N LYS A 15 -15.26 -17.45 -55.17
CA LYS A 15 -14.86 -16.41 -54.19
C LYS A 15 -15.96 -16.25 -53.13
N LYS A 16 -15.61 -16.24 -51.84
CA LYS A 16 -16.46 -15.74 -50.75
C LYS A 16 -15.79 -14.54 -50.08
N LYS A 17 -16.44 -13.38 -50.09
CA LYS A 17 -16.03 -12.18 -49.35
C LYS A 17 -15.98 -12.50 -47.85
N ARG A 18 -14.85 -12.28 -47.18
CA ARG A 18 -14.80 -12.21 -45.70
C ARG A 18 -15.19 -10.81 -45.29
N ASN A 19 -16.41 -10.63 -44.78
CA ASN A 19 -16.81 -9.38 -44.14
C ASN A 19 -15.98 -9.18 -42.87
N HIS A 20 -15.15 -8.15 -42.83
CA HIS A 20 -14.62 -7.62 -41.57
C HIS A 20 -15.78 -6.95 -40.81
N ARG A 21 -16.34 -7.66 -39.82
CA ARG A 21 -17.09 -7.00 -38.74
C ARG A 21 -16.06 -6.50 -37.74
N GLY A 22 -15.75 -5.21 -37.81
CA GLY A 22 -14.95 -4.54 -36.79
C GLY A 22 -15.68 -4.60 -35.45
N GLY A 23 -15.07 -5.24 -34.45
CA GLY A 23 -15.57 -5.25 -33.09
C GLY A 23 -15.34 -3.90 -32.43
N GLY A 24 -16.24 -2.95 -32.67
CA GLY A 24 -16.27 -1.71 -31.90
C GLY A 24 -16.55 -2.03 -30.43
N SER A 25 -15.60 -1.76 -29.53
CA SER A 25 -15.84 -1.92 -28.10
C SER A 25 -16.87 -0.89 -27.65
N SER A 26 -18.10 -1.37 -27.40
CA SER A 26 -19.13 -0.55 -26.77
C SER A 26 -18.63 -0.16 -25.38
N LYS A 27 -18.22 1.10 -25.22
CA LYS A 27 -17.80 1.66 -23.93
C LYS A 27 -18.99 1.58 -22.97
N LYS A 28 -18.98 0.55 -22.11
CA LYS A 28 -20.02 0.32 -21.11
C LYS A 28 -20.11 1.56 -20.22
N LYS A 29 -21.24 2.28 -20.28
CA LYS A 29 -21.48 3.44 -19.42
C LYS A 29 -21.43 3.00 -17.95
N MET A 30 -20.87 3.84 -17.09
CA MET A 30 -20.88 3.62 -15.64
C MET A 30 -22.32 3.50 -15.13
N THR A 31 -22.53 2.67 -14.10
CA THR A 31 -23.79 2.64 -13.36
C THR A 31 -23.95 3.91 -12.51
N HIS A 32 -25.16 4.21 -12.05
CA HIS A 32 -25.41 5.33 -11.13
C HIS A 32 -24.56 5.22 -9.86
N GLU A 33 -24.48 4.02 -9.28
CA GLU A 33 -23.63 3.71 -8.14
C GLU A 33 -22.14 3.97 -8.42
N GLN A 34 -21.63 3.57 -9.60
CA GLN A 34 -20.25 3.85 -10.00
C GLN A 34 -19.98 5.35 -10.18
N LEU A 35 -20.96 6.14 -10.62
CA LEU A 35 -20.84 7.60 -10.72
C LEU A 35 -20.81 8.27 -9.34
N LEU A 36 -21.65 7.83 -8.40
CA LEU A 36 -21.62 8.30 -7.02
C LEU A 36 -20.29 7.95 -6.33
N ALA A 37 -19.86 6.70 -6.45
CA ALA A 37 -18.58 6.23 -5.93
C ALA A 37 -17.39 6.99 -6.55
N PHE A 38 -17.43 7.24 -7.86
CA PHE A 38 -16.42 8.05 -8.54
C PHE A 38 -16.37 9.48 -8.02
N LYS A 39 -17.51 10.13 -7.82
CA LYS A 39 -17.58 11.47 -7.23
C LYS A 39 -16.99 11.46 -5.81
N SER A 40 -17.50 10.60 -4.92
CA SER A 40 -17.05 10.49 -3.53
C SER A 40 -15.54 10.25 -3.41
N VAL A 41 -14.98 9.33 -4.21
CA VAL A 41 -13.53 9.07 -4.26
C VAL A 41 -12.77 10.29 -4.79
N THR A 42 -13.26 10.95 -5.85
CA THR A 42 -12.60 12.13 -6.44
C THR A 42 -12.56 13.30 -5.45
N ASP A 43 -13.68 13.56 -4.77
CA ASP A 43 -13.79 14.58 -3.73
C ASP A 43 -12.80 14.29 -2.58
N TRP A 44 -12.72 13.03 -2.11
CA TRP A 44 -11.76 12.60 -1.07
C TRP A 44 -10.28 12.73 -1.50
N VAL A 45 -9.95 12.38 -2.76
CA VAL A 45 -8.60 12.53 -3.33
C VAL A 45 -8.17 14.01 -3.37
N HIS A 46 -9.13 14.91 -3.56
CA HIS A 46 -8.88 16.34 -3.72
C HIS A 46 -9.14 17.22 -2.48
N LEU A 47 -9.54 16.66 -1.33
CA LEU A 47 -9.68 17.38 -0.05
C LEU A 47 -8.52 18.36 0.24
N ASP A 48 -7.29 17.90 0.02
CA ASP A 48 -6.09 18.64 0.36
C ASP A 48 -5.63 19.64 -0.73
N GLN A 49 -6.37 19.79 -1.83
CA GLN A 49 -6.06 20.77 -2.88
C GLN A 49 -6.80 22.07 -2.53
N PRO A 50 -6.11 23.23 -2.44
CA PRO A 50 -6.82 24.49 -2.31
C PRO A 50 -7.76 24.67 -3.50
N SER A 51 -8.90 25.31 -3.28
CA SER A 51 -9.96 25.54 -4.28
C SER A 51 -9.57 26.58 -5.35
N SER A 52 -8.41 26.41 -5.97
CA SER A 52 -7.97 27.13 -7.17
C SER A 52 -8.76 26.67 -8.39
N SER A 53 -10.03 27.07 -8.44
CA SER A 53 -10.89 27.12 -9.63
C SER A 53 -10.69 26.00 -10.66
N SER A 54 -10.75 24.74 -10.24
CA SER A 54 -11.00 23.62 -11.17
C SER A 54 -12.49 23.56 -11.52
N SER A 55 -13.02 24.69 -11.98
CA SER A 55 -14.10 24.63 -12.95
C SER A 55 -13.59 23.72 -14.07
N LEU A 56 -14.30 22.64 -14.36
CA LEU A 56 -14.13 21.86 -15.58
C LEU A 56 -14.65 22.69 -16.77
N THR A 57 -14.10 23.89 -16.95
CA THR A 57 -14.26 24.69 -18.15
C THR A 57 -13.49 24.00 -19.25
N CYS A 58 -14.24 23.48 -20.22
CA CYS A 58 -13.68 23.00 -21.48
C CYS A 58 -13.02 24.18 -22.19
N LEU A 59 -11.72 24.39 -21.96
CA LEU A 59 -10.92 25.36 -22.70
C LEU A 59 -10.82 24.89 -24.15
N VAL A 60 -11.73 25.37 -24.97
CA VAL A 60 -11.62 25.33 -26.43
C VAL A 60 -10.66 26.47 -26.81
N ASP A 61 -9.45 26.11 -27.22
CA ASP A 61 -8.53 27.04 -27.86
C ASP A 61 -8.92 27.18 -29.34
N ASP A 62 -8.95 28.42 -29.84
CA ASP A 62 -9.53 28.79 -31.14
C ASP A 62 -8.70 28.32 -32.35
N PHE A 63 -7.53 27.73 -32.11
CA PHE A 63 -6.67 27.12 -33.13
C PHE A 63 -6.71 25.60 -33.04
N GLY A 64 -7.66 24.99 -33.75
CA GLY A 64 -8.01 23.57 -33.72
C GLY A 64 -6.90 22.58 -34.13
N VAL A 65 -5.89 22.39 -33.27
CA VAL A 65 -4.82 21.40 -33.43
C VAL A 65 -4.85 20.44 -32.24
N GLN A 66 -5.42 19.25 -32.44
CA GLN A 66 -5.35 18.17 -31.44
C GLN A 66 -3.92 17.60 -31.34
N LYS A 67 -3.08 18.17 -30.47
CA LYS A 67 -1.98 17.40 -29.87
C LYS A 67 -2.59 16.45 -28.84
N GLY A 68 -2.63 15.16 -29.20
CA GLY A 68 -3.42 14.17 -28.47
C GLY A 68 -2.90 13.84 -27.07
N LEU A 69 -3.56 14.36 -26.05
CA LEU A 69 -3.88 13.54 -24.88
C LEU A 69 -4.98 12.54 -25.29
N GLY A 70 -4.85 11.28 -24.86
CA GLY A 70 -5.72 10.20 -25.32
C GLY A 70 -7.19 10.41 -24.93
N ARG A 71 -8.11 10.35 -25.90
CA ARG A 71 -9.58 10.36 -25.71
C ARG A 71 -10.11 9.08 -25.03
N GLY A 72 -9.80 8.92 -23.75
CA GLY A 72 -10.45 8.01 -22.81
C GLY A 72 -10.98 8.83 -21.62
N GLY A 73 -12.11 8.43 -21.03
CA GLY A 73 -12.56 9.06 -19.78
C GLY A 73 -11.51 8.84 -18.70
N GLU A 74 -11.29 9.83 -17.83
CA GLU A 74 -10.22 9.81 -16.84
C GLU A 74 -10.34 8.59 -15.92
N LYS A 75 -9.48 7.60 -16.18
CA LYS A 75 -9.36 6.43 -15.32
C LYS A 75 -8.47 6.80 -14.16
N VAL A 76 -9.07 7.04 -13.00
CA VAL A 76 -8.33 7.17 -11.75
C VAL A 76 -7.67 5.82 -11.46
N VAL A 77 -6.33 5.80 -11.41
CA VAL A 77 -5.54 4.61 -11.13
C VAL A 77 -5.16 4.61 -9.65
N PHE A 78 -5.33 3.47 -9.00
CA PHE A 78 -5.04 3.27 -7.59
C PHE A 78 -3.94 2.22 -7.44
N GLU A 79 -3.09 2.41 -6.45
CA GLU A 79 -2.14 1.42 -5.97
C GLU A 79 -2.33 1.27 -4.46
N LEU A 80 -2.57 0.06 -3.98
CA LEU A 80 -2.83 -0.19 -2.55
C LEU A 80 -1.78 -1.11 -1.92
N HIS A 81 -0.81 -1.61 -2.68
CA HIS A 81 0.26 -2.45 -2.15
C HIS A 81 1.57 -2.16 -2.90
N SER A 82 2.50 -1.45 -2.25
CA SER A 82 3.80 -1.12 -2.84
C SER A 82 4.91 -0.91 -1.81
N HIS A 83 6.14 -1.20 -2.20
CA HIS A 83 7.33 -1.23 -1.35
C HIS A 83 8.41 -0.26 -1.81
N SER A 84 9.24 0.20 -0.88
CA SER A 84 10.37 1.09 -1.11
C SER A 84 11.66 0.52 -0.50
N LYS A 85 12.77 1.24 -0.69
CA LYS A 85 14.07 0.90 -0.09
C LYS A 85 14.07 0.87 1.46
N PHE A 86 13.00 1.30 2.13
CA PHE A 86 12.89 1.24 3.59
C PHE A 86 12.56 -0.17 4.09
N SER A 87 12.01 -1.05 3.24
CA SER A 87 11.87 -2.48 3.49
C SER A 87 12.81 -3.32 2.62
N ASP A 88 12.36 -3.77 1.46
CA ASP A 88 13.13 -4.54 0.48
C ASP A 88 12.76 -4.17 -0.97
N GLY A 89 12.10 -3.03 -1.19
CA GLY A 89 12.04 -2.39 -2.51
C GLY A 89 13.42 -1.90 -3.00
N PHE A 90 13.47 -1.45 -4.25
CA PHE A 90 14.66 -0.90 -4.90
C PHE A 90 14.61 0.63 -5.04
N LEU A 91 13.42 1.22 -5.09
CA LEU A 91 13.24 2.66 -5.25
C LEU A 91 13.14 3.36 -3.89
N SER A 92 13.67 4.58 -3.76
CA SER A 92 13.27 5.44 -2.63
C SER A 92 11.78 5.81 -2.76
N PRO A 93 11.10 6.15 -1.66
CA PRO A 93 9.73 6.67 -1.72
C PRO A 93 9.55 7.77 -2.78
N SER A 94 10.46 8.76 -2.87
CA SER A 94 10.43 9.78 -3.92
C SER A 94 10.46 9.20 -5.34
N LYS A 95 11.25 8.16 -5.58
CA LYS A 95 11.37 7.49 -6.89
C LYS A 95 10.20 6.56 -7.19
N LEU A 96 9.60 5.95 -6.16
CA LEU A 96 8.35 5.23 -6.26
C LEU A 96 7.22 6.18 -6.68
N ILE A 97 7.15 7.38 -6.09
CA ILE A 97 6.20 8.42 -6.47
C ILE A 97 6.44 8.95 -7.90
N ASP A 98 7.69 9.19 -8.30
CA ASP A 98 8.02 9.54 -9.69
C ASP A 98 7.49 8.47 -10.67
N ARG A 99 7.64 7.18 -10.34
CA ARG A 99 7.12 6.05 -11.13
C ARG A 99 5.59 5.99 -11.13
N ALA A 100 4.96 6.23 -9.99
CA ALA A 100 3.51 6.24 -9.82
C ALA A 100 2.86 7.31 -10.71
N HIS A 101 3.45 8.51 -10.74
CA HIS A 101 3.01 9.61 -11.60
C HIS A 101 3.08 9.26 -13.09
N ILE A 102 4.19 8.65 -13.55
CA ILE A 102 4.36 8.20 -14.94
C ILE A 102 3.27 7.20 -15.34
N ASN A 103 2.87 6.32 -14.42
CA ASN A 103 1.83 5.32 -14.64
C ASN A 103 0.39 5.85 -14.40
N GLY A 104 0.22 7.16 -14.11
CA GLY A 104 -1.08 7.80 -13.94
C GLY A 104 -1.77 7.54 -12.60
N VAL A 105 -1.06 6.97 -11.61
CA VAL A 105 -1.57 6.72 -10.26
C VAL A 105 -2.01 8.02 -9.59
N LYS A 106 -3.15 7.98 -8.91
CA LYS A 106 -3.73 9.12 -8.16
C LYS A 106 -3.82 8.86 -6.65
N VAL A 107 -3.90 7.60 -6.25
CA VAL A 107 -3.83 7.18 -4.84
C VAL A 107 -2.81 6.05 -4.73
N LEU A 108 -1.86 6.19 -3.81
CA LEU A 108 -0.84 5.19 -3.54
C LEU A 108 -0.77 4.90 -2.03
N ALA A 109 -0.93 3.64 -1.65
CA ALA A 109 -0.49 3.17 -0.34
C ALA A 109 0.96 2.70 -0.43
N LEU A 110 1.83 3.28 0.40
CA LEU A 110 3.16 2.76 0.65
C LEU A 110 3.05 1.86 1.87
N THR A 111 3.46 0.60 1.72
CA THR A 111 3.20 -0.50 2.66
C THR A 111 4.47 -1.28 2.92
N ASP A 112 5.59 -0.57 3.13
CA ASP A 112 6.90 -1.17 3.44
C ASP A 112 6.79 -2.23 4.55
N HIS A 113 7.46 -3.38 4.38
CA HIS A 113 7.48 -4.42 5.41
C HIS A 113 7.97 -3.94 6.78
N ASP A 114 7.16 -4.15 7.81
CA ASP A 114 7.44 -3.86 9.22
C ASP A 114 7.93 -2.42 9.51
N THR A 115 7.64 -1.43 8.67
CA THR A 115 8.03 -0.03 8.92
C THR A 115 7.14 0.99 8.21
N MET A 116 6.98 2.17 8.83
CA MET A 116 6.35 3.35 8.23
C MET A 116 7.35 4.49 7.96
N SER A 117 8.66 4.25 8.11
CA SER A 117 9.70 5.29 7.97
C SER A 117 9.77 5.93 6.57
N GLY A 118 9.29 5.24 5.53
CA GLY A 118 9.22 5.78 4.16
C GLY A 118 8.07 6.74 3.89
N ILE A 119 7.02 6.75 4.73
CA ILE A 119 5.80 7.53 4.47
C ILE A 119 6.06 9.05 4.38
N PRO A 120 6.86 9.69 5.27
CA PRO A 120 7.07 11.14 5.20
C PRO A 120 7.78 11.58 3.90
N GLU A 121 8.71 10.77 3.38
CA GLU A 121 9.35 11.02 2.08
C GLU A 121 8.33 10.85 0.93
N ALA A 122 7.47 9.82 0.99
CA ALA A 122 6.40 9.61 0.01
C ALA A 122 5.42 10.77 -0.04
N VAL A 123 4.93 11.22 1.13
CA VAL A 123 3.95 12.31 1.26
C VAL A 123 4.50 13.62 0.68
N GLU A 124 5.73 14.01 1.01
CA GLU A 124 6.32 15.25 0.48
C GLU A 124 6.56 15.16 -1.04
N ALA A 125 7.03 14.02 -1.55
CA ALA A 125 7.23 13.82 -2.99
C ALA A 125 5.91 13.85 -3.77
N ALA A 126 4.84 13.26 -3.23
CA ALA A 126 3.53 13.13 -3.86
C ALA A 126 2.85 14.48 -4.14
N ARG A 127 3.17 15.51 -3.34
CA ARG A 127 2.67 16.89 -3.52
C ARG A 127 2.96 17.46 -4.90
N LYS A 128 4.11 17.13 -5.50
CA LYS A 128 4.49 17.60 -6.84
C LYS A 128 3.51 17.16 -7.94
N TYR A 129 2.85 16.03 -7.74
CA TYR A 129 2.04 15.36 -8.76
C TYR A 129 0.54 15.27 -8.42
N GLY A 130 0.15 15.76 -7.23
CA GLY A 130 -1.22 15.65 -6.73
C GLY A 130 -1.66 14.21 -6.47
N ILE A 131 -0.73 13.34 -6.05
CA ILE A 131 -1.03 11.96 -5.65
C ILE A 131 -1.40 11.97 -4.17
N LYS A 132 -2.48 11.31 -3.78
CA LYS A 132 -2.85 11.12 -2.38
C LYS A 132 -2.16 9.87 -1.84
N ILE A 133 -1.48 10.00 -0.70
CA ILE A 133 -0.82 8.88 -0.03
C ILE A 133 -1.74 8.35 1.07
N ILE A 134 -1.89 7.04 1.12
CA ILE A 134 -2.45 6.32 2.28
C ILE A 134 -1.24 5.81 3.08
N PRO A 135 -1.00 6.32 4.31
CA PRO A 135 -0.01 5.74 5.20
C PRO A 135 -0.34 4.28 5.51
N GLY A 136 0.62 3.39 5.30
CA GLY A 136 0.44 1.97 5.57
C GLY A 136 1.73 1.24 5.90
N VAL A 137 1.58 -0.05 6.17
CA VAL A 137 2.67 -1.00 6.49
C VAL A 137 2.17 -2.41 6.15
N GLU A 138 3.04 -3.25 5.61
CA GLU A 138 2.79 -4.69 5.51
C GLU A 138 3.47 -5.38 6.70
N ILE A 139 2.66 -5.84 7.67
CA ILE A 139 3.17 -6.47 8.89
C ILE A 139 3.42 -7.95 8.61
N SER A 140 4.65 -8.41 8.82
CA SER A 140 5.01 -9.83 8.78
C SER A 140 4.54 -10.53 10.06
N THR A 141 3.73 -11.56 9.89
CA THR A 141 3.11 -12.34 10.99
C THR A 141 3.22 -13.84 10.70
N ILE A 142 2.87 -14.66 11.69
CA ILE A 142 2.64 -16.09 11.51
C ILE A 142 1.19 -16.44 11.83
N PHE A 143 0.65 -17.42 11.12
CA PHE A 143 -0.58 -18.10 11.50
C PHE A 143 -0.24 -19.48 12.05
N SER A 144 -0.67 -19.72 13.29
CA SER A 144 -0.57 -21.02 13.94
C SER A 144 -1.95 -21.69 13.95
N PRO A 145 -2.14 -22.82 13.21
CA PRO A 145 -3.41 -23.53 13.19
C PRO A 145 -3.77 -24.11 14.56
N SER A 146 -5.05 -24.42 14.76
CA SER A 146 -5.56 -24.90 16.05
C SER A 146 -5.27 -26.39 16.25
N GLY A 147 -4.04 -26.74 16.63
CA GLY A 147 -3.64 -28.09 17.05
C GLY A 147 -2.14 -28.36 16.92
N ASP A 148 -1.58 -29.16 17.82
CA ASP A 148 -0.13 -29.37 18.04
C ASP A 148 0.66 -30.02 16.88
N SER A 149 0.04 -30.20 15.71
CA SER A 149 0.56 -31.02 14.60
C SER A 149 0.68 -30.29 13.25
N GLU A 150 0.15 -29.07 13.11
CA GLU A 150 0.29 -28.29 11.88
C GLU A 150 1.40 -27.24 12.00
N ALA A 151 2.24 -27.12 10.98
CA ALA A 151 3.33 -26.16 10.97
C ALA A 151 2.81 -24.72 10.75
N GLU A 152 3.40 -23.78 11.48
CA GLU A 152 3.16 -22.34 11.32
C GLU A 152 3.37 -21.90 9.86
N GLU A 153 2.47 -21.05 9.36
CA GLU A 153 2.54 -20.49 8.02
C GLU A 153 2.77 -18.97 8.08
N PRO A 154 3.76 -18.41 7.36
CA PRO A 154 3.92 -16.96 7.26
C PRO A 154 2.70 -16.30 6.62
N VAL A 155 2.18 -15.25 7.27
CA VAL A 155 1.03 -14.47 6.80
C VAL A 155 1.39 -12.99 6.87
N HIS A 156 0.97 -12.21 5.88
CA HIS A 156 1.20 -10.77 5.88
C HIS A 156 -0.12 -10.00 5.99
N ILE A 157 -0.16 -9.01 6.87
CA ILE A 157 -1.34 -8.16 7.10
C ILE A 157 -0.98 -6.72 6.73
N LEU A 158 -1.66 -6.19 5.72
CA LEU A 158 -1.62 -4.77 5.36
C LEU A 158 -2.42 -3.98 6.38
N ALA A 159 -1.86 -2.86 6.82
CA ALA A 159 -2.54 -1.87 7.64
C ALA A 159 -2.64 -0.55 6.86
N TYR A 160 -3.82 0.07 6.85
CA TYR A 160 -4.05 1.40 6.25
C TYR A 160 -4.56 2.39 7.29
N TYR A 161 -3.86 3.52 7.43
CA TYR A 161 -4.13 4.55 8.42
C TYR A 161 -4.59 5.87 7.79
N SER A 162 -5.06 6.78 8.63
CA SER A 162 -5.43 8.14 8.26
C SER A 162 -4.23 8.91 7.65
N SER A 163 -4.50 10.09 7.07
CA SER A 163 -3.44 11.01 6.60
C SER A 163 -2.50 11.53 7.70
N ILE A 164 -2.86 11.38 8.98
CA ILE A 164 -1.98 11.67 10.13
C ILE A 164 -1.42 10.41 10.78
N GLY A 165 -1.63 9.24 10.17
CA GLY A 165 -1.11 7.97 10.65
C GLY A 165 -1.95 7.32 11.76
N PRO A 166 -1.35 6.38 12.52
CA PRO A 166 -1.97 5.69 13.64
C PRO A 166 -2.10 6.57 14.89
N SER A 167 -3.13 6.34 15.70
CA SER A 167 -3.36 7.12 16.93
C SER A 167 -2.34 6.86 18.04
N ARG A 168 -1.80 5.64 18.12
CA ARG A 168 -0.77 5.25 19.09
C ARG A 168 0.50 4.80 18.37
N PHE A 169 1.11 5.72 17.62
CA PHE A 169 2.26 5.42 16.78
C PHE A 169 3.41 4.76 17.55
N GLU A 170 3.70 5.23 18.76
CA GLU A 170 4.81 4.74 19.58
C GLU A 170 4.62 3.28 20.03
N GLU A 171 3.37 2.85 20.27
CA GLU A 171 3.04 1.44 20.52
C GLU A 171 3.21 0.60 19.24
N LEU A 172 2.72 1.11 18.11
CA LEU A 172 2.85 0.44 16.80
C LEU A 172 4.32 0.29 16.38
N ASP A 173 5.12 1.36 16.40
CA ASP A 173 6.52 1.26 15.98
C ASP A 173 7.34 0.40 16.93
N LYS A 174 7.05 0.38 18.24
CA LYS A 174 7.65 -0.60 19.15
C LYS A 174 7.31 -2.04 18.77
N PHE A 175 6.03 -2.31 18.44
CA PHE A 175 5.59 -3.62 17.96
C PHE A 175 6.33 -4.00 16.66
N LEU A 176 6.34 -3.13 15.66
CA LEU A 176 7.05 -3.33 14.39
C LEU A 176 8.57 -3.49 14.58
N SER A 177 9.18 -2.74 15.49
CA SER A 177 10.62 -2.81 15.79
C SER A 177 11.04 -4.18 16.34
N ASN A 178 10.20 -4.82 17.16
CA ASN A 178 10.44 -6.18 17.63
C ASN A 178 10.49 -7.18 16.45
N ILE A 179 9.61 -7.02 15.45
CA ILE A 179 9.61 -7.84 14.23
C ILE A 179 10.89 -7.59 13.42
N ARG A 180 11.30 -6.33 13.28
CA ARG A 180 12.55 -5.93 12.61
C ARG A 180 13.79 -6.53 13.28
N GLU A 181 13.86 -6.58 14.62
CA GLU A 181 14.97 -7.22 15.34
C GLU A 181 14.97 -8.75 15.14
N GLY A 182 13.80 -9.40 15.24
CA GLY A 182 13.65 -10.83 14.92
C GLY A 182 14.09 -11.16 13.48
N ARG A 183 13.72 -10.31 12.51
CA ARG A 183 14.13 -10.37 11.10
C ARG A 183 15.65 -10.24 10.94
N PHE A 184 16.29 -9.32 11.68
CA PHE A 184 17.75 -9.11 11.69
C PHE A 184 18.50 -10.33 12.26
N LEU A 185 18.06 -10.87 13.40
CA LEU A 185 18.62 -12.09 13.99
C LEU A 185 18.45 -13.31 13.07
N ARG A 186 17.27 -13.46 12.45
CA ARG A 186 17.00 -14.48 11.44
C ARG A 186 18.00 -14.39 10.28
N ALA A 187 18.24 -13.20 9.72
CA ALA A 187 19.16 -13.06 8.59
C ALA A 187 20.61 -13.38 8.96
N LYS A 188 21.07 -13.01 10.16
CA LYS A 188 22.38 -13.48 10.68
C LYS A 188 22.46 -15.01 10.71
N ASN A 189 21.41 -15.68 11.20
CA ASN A 189 21.34 -17.13 11.24
C ASN A 189 21.34 -17.77 9.84
N ILE A 190 20.66 -17.17 8.85
CA ILE A 190 20.70 -17.61 7.45
C ILE A 190 22.14 -17.52 6.90
N VAL A 191 22.82 -16.38 7.11
CA VAL A 191 24.22 -16.20 6.67
C VAL A 191 25.16 -17.22 7.32
N LEU A 192 25.00 -17.49 8.63
CA LEU A 192 25.76 -18.54 9.33
C LEU A 192 25.51 -19.95 8.74
N LYS A 193 24.28 -20.26 8.31
CA LYS A 193 23.97 -21.54 7.64
C LYS A 193 24.58 -21.61 6.24
N LEU A 194 24.49 -20.53 5.44
CA LEU A 194 25.14 -20.44 4.12
C LEU A 194 26.67 -20.62 4.21
N ASN A 195 27.32 -20.02 5.21
CA ASN A 195 28.75 -20.17 5.47
C ASN A 195 29.13 -21.63 5.75
N LYS A 196 28.31 -22.36 6.52
CA LYS A 196 28.49 -23.82 6.75
C LYS A 196 28.32 -24.63 5.46
N LEU A 197 27.41 -24.21 4.59
CA LEU A 197 27.18 -24.78 3.25
C LEU A 197 28.24 -24.37 2.19
N LYS A 198 29.37 -23.79 2.62
CA LYS A 198 30.49 -23.36 1.76
C LYS A 198 30.19 -22.18 0.82
N PHE A 199 29.21 -21.35 1.17
CA PHE A 199 28.98 -20.03 0.55
C PHE A 199 29.42 -18.93 1.53
N PRO A 200 30.72 -18.54 1.57
CA PRO A 200 31.25 -17.60 2.54
C PRO A 200 30.77 -16.15 2.28
N LEU A 201 29.60 -15.84 2.80
CA LEU A 201 28.93 -14.57 2.69
C LEU A 201 29.22 -13.71 3.93
N LYS A 202 29.66 -12.46 3.70
CA LYS A 202 29.96 -11.49 4.76
C LYS A 202 28.67 -10.78 5.22
N TRP A 203 28.52 -10.60 6.53
CA TRP A 203 27.34 -9.92 7.08
C TRP A 203 27.24 -8.46 6.61
N GLU A 204 28.39 -7.80 6.49
CA GLU A 204 28.53 -6.40 6.05
C GLU A 204 28.04 -6.22 4.61
N HIS A 205 28.16 -7.24 3.76
CA HIS A 205 27.65 -7.24 2.39
C HIS A 205 26.12 -7.27 2.38
N VAL A 206 25.50 -8.12 3.21
CA VAL A 206 24.04 -8.19 3.37
C VAL A 206 23.50 -6.85 3.92
N CYS A 207 24.14 -6.27 4.94
CA CYS A 207 23.77 -4.95 5.45
C CYS A 207 23.93 -3.83 4.41
N ARG A 208 25.00 -3.85 3.59
CA ARG A 208 25.18 -2.87 2.51
C ARG A 208 24.02 -2.92 1.49
N ILE A 209 23.53 -4.12 1.19
CA ILE A 209 22.44 -4.32 0.23
C ILE A 209 21.07 -3.92 0.82
N ALA A 210 20.84 -4.17 2.12
CA ALA A 210 19.64 -3.70 2.81
C ALA A 210 19.62 -2.18 2.95
N GLY A 211 20.77 -1.57 3.27
CA GLY A 211 20.90 -0.13 3.48
C GLY A 211 20.86 0.28 4.95
N LYS A 212 21.16 1.56 5.21
CA LYS A 212 21.18 2.13 6.58
C LYS A 212 19.77 2.14 7.17
N GLY A 213 19.60 1.59 8.37
CA GLY A 213 18.33 1.55 9.10
C GLY A 213 17.36 0.44 8.67
N VAL A 214 17.70 -0.38 7.67
CA VAL A 214 16.83 -1.44 7.13
C VAL A 214 17.18 -2.79 7.76
N ALA A 215 16.18 -3.47 8.32
CA ALA A 215 16.35 -4.82 8.86
C ALA A 215 16.47 -5.86 7.73
N PRO A 216 17.62 -6.54 7.54
CA PRO A 216 17.80 -7.39 6.37
C PRO A 216 16.88 -8.62 6.40
N GLY A 217 15.91 -8.68 5.48
CA GLY A 217 15.14 -9.90 5.19
C GLY A 217 15.84 -10.91 4.26
N ARG A 218 15.16 -12.04 3.98
CA ARG A 218 15.62 -13.11 3.07
C ARG A 218 16.02 -12.59 1.69
N LEU A 219 15.30 -11.59 1.16
CA LEU A 219 15.57 -11.01 -0.16
C LEU A 219 16.95 -10.33 -0.24
N HIS A 220 17.40 -9.68 0.83
CA HIS A 220 18.74 -9.07 0.88
C HIS A 220 19.85 -10.12 0.91
N VAL A 221 19.65 -11.24 1.63
CA VAL A 221 20.57 -12.38 1.58
C VAL A 221 20.59 -12.99 0.17
N ALA A 222 19.43 -13.16 -0.48
CA ALA A 222 19.34 -13.65 -1.85
C ALA A 222 20.09 -12.75 -2.84
N ARG A 223 19.93 -11.42 -2.75
CA ARG A 223 20.68 -10.43 -3.53
C ARG A 223 22.18 -10.54 -3.28
N ALA A 224 22.60 -10.69 -2.02
CA ALA A 224 24.02 -10.84 -1.66
C ALA A 224 24.63 -12.13 -2.24
N MET A 225 23.87 -13.23 -2.28
CA MET A 225 24.30 -14.47 -2.95
C MET A 225 24.45 -14.29 -4.47
N VAL A 226 23.58 -13.50 -5.11
CA VAL A 226 23.69 -13.16 -6.55
C VAL A 226 24.91 -12.27 -6.80
N GLU A 227 25.09 -11.18 -6.05
CA GLU A 227 26.24 -10.28 -6.19
C GLU A 227 27.58 -10.98 -5.91
N ALA A 228 27.60 -11.98 -5.03
CA ALA A 228 28.78 -12.81 -4.74
C ALA A 228 29.02 -13.93 -5.78
N GLY A 229 28.14 -14.08 -6.79
CA GLY A 229 28.27 -15.10 -7.83
C GLY A 229 27.96 -16.54 -7.37
N TYR A 230 27.33 -16.72 -6.20
CA TYR A 230 26.98 -18.05 -5.66
C TYR A 230 25.72 -18.64 -6.30
N VAL A 231 24.87 -17.79 -6.86
CA VAL A 231 23.64 -18.16 -7.57
C VAL A 231 23.40 -17.17 -8.72
N GLU A 232 22.84 -17.67 -9.82
CA GLU A 232 22.61 -16.89 -11.05
C GLU A 232 21.55 -15.80 -10.89
N ASN A 233 20.56 -16.03 -10.01
CA ASN A 233 19.40 -15.15 -9.84
C ASN A 233 18.65 -15.44 -8.53
N LEU A 234 17.76 -14.53 -8.15
CA LEU A 234 16.95 -14.61 -6.93
C LEU A 234 16.09 -15.88 -6.89
N LYS A 235 15.52 -16.32 -8.02
CA LYS A 235 14.68 -17.53 -8.09
C LYS A 235 15.49 -18.78 -7.71
N GLN A 236 16.75 -18.87 -8.16
CA GLN A 236 17.65 -19.96 -7.76
C GLN A 236 18.01 -19.90 -6.26
N ALA A 237 18.23 -18.70 -5.71
CA ALA A 237 18.50 -18.50 -4.28
C ALA A 237 17.36 -19.02 -3.40
N PHE A 238 16.12 -18.61 -3.69
CA PHE A 238 14.93 -19.07 -2.98
C PHE A 238 14.69 -20.56 -3.20
N ALA A 239 14.65 -21.05 -4.43
CA ALA A 239 14.29 -22.45 -4.74
C ALA A 239 15.29 -23.49 -4.19
N ARG A 240 16.57 -23.14 -3.97
CA ARG A 240 17.59 -24.08 -3.50
C ARG A 240 17.98 -23.93 -2.02
N TYR A 241 17.90 -22.72 -1.46
CA TYR A 241 18.53 -22.43 -0.16
C TYR A 241 17.62 -21.72 0.84
N LEU A 242 16.77 -20.79 0.39
CA LEU A 242 16.07 -19.82 1.25
C LEU A 242 14.53 -20.04 1.37
N PHE A 243 14.00 -21.07 0.71
CA PHE A 243 12.60 -21.51 0.86
C PHE A 243 12.31 -22.01 2.28
N ASP A 244 11.02 -22.09 2.65
CA ASP A 244 10.61 -22.51 4.00
C ASP A 244 10.97 -23.99 4.25
N GLY A 245 11.72 -24.24 5.33
CA GLY A 245 12.33 -25.56 5.60
C GLY A 245 13.60 -25.87 4.79
N GLY A 246 14.08 -24.94 3.96
CA GLY A 246 15.27 -25.13 3.12
C GLY A 246 16.61 -25.12 3.88
N PRO A 247 17.73 -25.48 3.22
CA PRO A 247 19.03 -25.69 3.86
C PRO A 247 19.58 -24.52 4.69
N ALA A 248 19.27 -23.28 4.30
CA ALA A 248 19.67 -22.08 5.02
C ALA A 248 18.49 -21.38 5.73
N TYR A 249 17.29 -21.96 5.70
CA TYR A 249 16.10 -21.38 6.32
C TYR A 249 16.28 -21.18 7.83
N SER A 250 15.72 -20.09 8.36
CA SER A 250 15.61 -19.81 9.78
C SER A 250 14.28 -19.12 10.04
N THR A 251 13.62 -19.44 11.14
CA THR A 251 12.47 -18.69 11.65
C THR A 251 12.92 -17.35 12.24
N GLY A 252 11.98 -16.42 12.40
CA GLY A 252 12.14 -15.17 13.14
C GLY A 252 11.33 -15.21 14.44
N SER A 253 10.94 -14.03 14.92
CA SER A 253 10.04 -13.84 16.06
C SER A 253 8.82 -13.00 15.62
N GLU A 254 8.24 -13.37 14.49
CA GLU A 254 6.99 -12.80 14.01
C GLU A 254 5.84 -13.05 15.02
N PRO A 255 4.95 -12.07 15.26
CA PRO A 255 3.78 -12.22 16.11
C PRO A 255 2.68 -13.02 15.41
N LEU A 256 1.66 -13.45 16.18
CA LEU A 256 0.48 -14.08 15.60
C LEU A 256 -0.31 -13.06 14.75
N ALA A 257 -0.87 -13.52 13.64
CA ALA A 257 -1.66 -12.69 12.74
C ALA A 257 -2.85 -12.00 13.45
N GLU A 258 -3.50 -12.69 14.40
CA GLU A 258 -4.57 -12.12 15.24
C GLU A 258 -4.07 -11.02 16.20
N GLU A 259 -2.81 -11.06 16.65
CA GLU A 259 -2.22 -10.00 17.48
C GLU A 259 -1.93 -8.74 16.65
N ALA A 260 -1.43 -8.91 15.43
CA ALA A 260 -1.24 -7.80 14.49
C ALA A 260 -2.58 -7.15 14.11
N ILE A 261 -3.65 -7.92 13.85
CA ILE A 261 -4.98 -7.36 13.59
C ILE A 261 -5.49 -6.53 14.77
N LYS A 262 -5.32 -7.02 16.02
CA LYS A 262 -5.67 -6.26 17.22
C LYS A 262 -4.84 -4.99 17.37
N MET A 263 -3.52 -5.06 17.11
CA MET A 263 -2.65 -3.88 17.12
C MET A 263 -3.10 -2.83 16.09
N ILE A 264 -3.44 -3.25 14.87
CA ILE A 264 -3.97 -2.35 13.82
C ILE A 264 -5.30 -1.72 14.27
N SER A 265 -6.22 -2.50 14.86
CA SER A 265 -7.49 -1.99 15.37
C SER A 265 -7.30 -0.98 16.51
N ASN A 266 -6.41 -1.27 17.46
CA ASN A 266 -6.11 -0.41 18.61
C ASN A 266 -5.37 0.89 18.25
N THR A 267 -4.88 1.00 17.01
CA THR A 267 -4.12 2.15 16.51
C THR A 267 -4.85 2.91 15.40
N GLY A 268 -6.14 2.59 15.17
CA GLY A 268 -6.98 3.32 14.22
C GLY A 268 -6.73 2.96 12.74
N GLY A 269 -6.34 1.72 12.45
CA GLY A 269 -6.07 1.24 11.10
C GLY A 269 -7.09 0.23 10.57
N VAL A 270 -7.13 0.10 9.23
CA VAL A 270 -7.88 -0.95 8.54
C VAL A 270 -6.95 -2.11 8.20
N SER A 271 -7.29 -3.32 8.65
CA SER A 271 -6.51 -4.54 8.48
C SER A 271 -6.96 -5.38 7.27
N VAL A 272 -6.01 -5.77 6.41
CA VAL A 272 -6.28 -6.50 5.16
C VAL A 272 -5.27 -7.64 4.97
N LEU A 273 -5.74 -8.83 4.61
CA LEU A 273 -4.87 -9.96 4.29
C LEU A 273 -4.20 -9.77 2.93
N ALA A 274 -2.87 -9.67 2.92
CA ALA A 274 -2.08 -9.58 1.71
C ALA A 274 -2.02 -10.90 0.95
N HIS A 275 -1.94 -10.83 -0.37
CA HIS A 275 -1.63 -11.93 -1.32
C HIS A 275 -2.05 -13.35 -0.89
N PRO A 276 -3.34 -13.62 -0.59
CA PRO A 276 -3.81 -14.90 -0.04
C PRO A 276 -3.64 -16.11 -1.00
N TRP A 277 -3.15 -15.89 -2.22
CA TRP A 277 -2.68 -16.88 -3.17
C TRP A 277 -1.26 -17.42 -2.89
N ALA A 278 -0.52 -16.83 -1.95
CA ALA A 278 0.74 -17.37 -1.44
C ALA A 278 0.55 -18.44 -0.35
N LEU A 279 -0.65 -18.50 0.26
CA LEU A 279 -0.98 -19.38 1.38
C LEU A 279 -1.36 -20.80 0.93
N LYS A 280 -0.96 -21.82 1.68
CA LYS A 280 -1.32 -23.23 1.43
C LYS A 280 -2.82 -23.47 1.57
N ASN A 281 -3.43 -22.91 2.61
CA ASN A 281 -4.86 -23.09 2.89
C ASN A 281 -5.51 -21.79 3.41
N PRO A 282 -5.92 -20.87 2.52
CA PRO A 282 -6.42 -19.55 2.90
C PRO A 282 -7.77 -19.56 3.63
N VAL A 283 -8.61 -20.61 3.48
CA VAL A 283 -9.99 -20.58 4.00
C VAL A 283 -10.07 -20.61 5.54
N PRO A 284 -9.38 -21.52 6.26
CA PRO A 284 -9.35 -21.50 7.73
C PRO A 284 -8.67 -20.25 8.30
N ILE A 285 -7.64 -19.74 7.60
CA ILE A 285 -6.93 -18.51 7.95
C ILE A 285 -7.91 -17.33 7.89
N VAL A 286 -8.54 -17.08 6.74
CA VAL A 286 -9.50 -15.98 6.56
C VAL A 286 -10.64 -16.04 7.59
N ARG A 287 -11.14 -17.24 7.91
CA ARG A 287 -12.15 -17.42 8.96
C ARG A 287 -11.67 -16.93 10.33
N ARG A 288 -10.53 -17.41 10.82
CA ARG A 288 -9.98 -17.00 12.12
C ARG A 288 -9.56 -15.54 12.17
N LEU A 289 -8.99 -15.01 11.07
CA LEU A 289 -8.65 -13.59 10.98
C LEU A 289 -9.90 -12.71 10.96
N LYS A 290 -11.00 -13.14 10.32
CA LYS A 290 -12.30 -12.45 10.39
C LYS A 290 -12.83 -12.42 11.82
N GLU A 291 -12.77 -13.54 12.55
CA GLU A 291 -13.12 -13.62 13.98
C GLU A 291 -12.26 -12.67 14.84
N ALA A 292 -11.00 -12.41 14.44
CA ALA A 292 -10.10 -11.46 15.10
C ALA A 292 -10.28 -9.98 14.71
N GLY A 293 -11.14 -9.65 13.74
CA GLY A 293 -11.40 -8.27 13.29
C GLY A 293 -10.78 -7.89 11.93
N LEU A 294 -10.49 -8.85 11.04
CA LEU A 294 -10.04 -8.56 9.68
C LEU A 294 -11.12 -7.82 8.87
N HIS A 295 -10.71 -6.75 8.16
CA HIS A 295 -11.63 -5.93 7.37
C HIS A 295 -11.68 -6.34 5.89
N GLY A 296 -10.57 -6.81 5.31
CA GLY A 296 -10.50 -7.17 3.89
C GLY A 296 -9.46 -8.22 3.54
N ILE A 297 -9.45 -8.62 2.26
CA ILE A 297 -8.41 -9.46 1.66
C ILE A 297 -8.07 -8.93 0.25
N GLU A 298 -6.84 -9.18 -0.20
CA GLU A 298 -6.48 -8.91 -1.59
C GLU A 298 -7.14 -9.93 -2.55
N VAL A 299 -7.77 -9.41 -3.59
CA VAL A 299 -8.52 -10.18 -4.62
C VAL A 299 -8.09 -9.78 -6.04
N TYR A 300 -7.59 -8.56 -6.22
CA TYR A 300 -7.16 -8.03 -7.50
C TYR A 300 -5.63 -8.09 -7.64
N ARG A 301 -5.18 -8.54 -8.81
CA ARG A 301 -3.77 -8.62 -9.24
C ARG A 301 -3.65 -8.07 -10.66
N SER A 302 -2.42 -8.01 -11.17
CA SER A 302 -2.14 -7.57 -12.56
C SER A 302 -2.76 -8.48 -13.62
N ASP A 303 -2.96 -9.76 -13.33
CA ASP A 303 -3.68 -10.72 -14.20
C ASP A 303 -5.20 -10.70 -14.03
N GLY A 304 -5.74 -9.94 -13.07
CA GLY A 304 -7.16 -9.63 -12.95
C GLY A 304 -7.74 -9.85 -11.55
N ARG A 305 -9.07 -10.04 -11.50
CA ARG A 305 -9.80 -10.34 -10.25
C ARG A 305 -9.91 -11.85 -10.07
N LEU A 306 -9.34 -12.38 -9.01
CA LEU A 306 -9.39 -13.82 -8.72
C LEU A 306 -10.75 -14.21 -8.15
N ALA A 307 -11.48 -15.10 -8.84
CA ALA A 307 -12.84 -15.49 -8.45
C ALA A 307 -12.90 -16.14 -7.05
N ALA A 308 -12.05 -17.15 -6.79
CA ALA A 308 -12.07 -17.86 -5.51
C ALA A 308 -11.88 -16.94 -4.28
N TYR A 309 -11.02 -15.93 -4.38
CA TYR A 309 -10.83 -14.93 -3.31
C TYR A 309 -11.96 -13.89 -3.28
N SER A 310 -12.55 -13.52 -4.42
CA SER A 310 -13.76 -12.69 -4.45
C SER A 310 -14.91 -13.37 -3.71
N ASP A 311 -15.13 -14.66 -3.97
CA ASP A 311 -16.23 -15.42 -3.40
C ASP A 311 -15.99 -15.71 -1.90
N LEU A 312 -14.73 -15.95 -1.52
CA LEU A 312 -14.32 -16.05 -0.11
C LEU A 312 -14.52 -14.72 0.65
N ALA A 313 -14.22 -13.59 0.02
CA ALA A 313 -14.46 -12.27 0.62
C ALA A 313 -15.96 -11.98 0.79
N ASP A 314 -16.80 -12.36 -0.19
CA ASP A 314 -18.26 -12.24 -0.07
C ASP A 314 -18.80 -13.11 1.07
N ALA A 315 -18.34 -14.36 1.18
CA ALA A 315 -18.79 -15.31 2.20
C ALA A 315 -18.53 -14.85 3.65
N TYR A 316 -17.48 -14.05 3.87
CA TYR A 316 -17.10 -13.53 5.19
C TYR A 316 -17.39 -12.02 5.38
N GLY A 317 -18.02 -11.36 4.41
CA GLY A 317 -18.27 -9.92 4.46
C GLY A 317 -16.97 -9.12 4.62
N LEU A 318 -16.02 -9.33 3.71
CA LEU A 318 -14.69 -8.71 3.69
C LEU A 318 -14.54 -7.80 2.47
N LEU A 319 -13.83 -6.69 2.66
CA LEU A 319 -13.43 -5.79 1.58
C LEU A 319 -12.53 -6.51 0.57
N LYS A 320 -12.68 -6.16 -0.72
CA LYS A 320 -11.93 -6.75 -1.84
C LYS A 320 -10.92 -5.75 -2.37
N THR A 321 -9.71 -5.78 -1.84
CA THR A 321 -8.62 -4.88 -2.23
C THR A 321 -7.69 -5.53 -3.26
N GLY A 322 -6.60 -4.85 -3.58
CA GLY A 322 -5.45 -5.44 -4.26
C GLY A 322 -4.43 -4.36 -4.59
N GLY A 323 -3.19 -4.76 -4.83
CA GLY A 323 -2.15 -3.90 -5.36
C GLY A 323 -1.16 -4.71 -6.19
N SER A 324 -0.16 -4.02 -6.73
CA SER A 324 0.85 -4.65 -7.59
C SER A 324 1.88 -5.48 -6.84
N ASP A 325 2.02 -5.27 -5.52
CA ASP A 325 3.15 -5.76 -4.70
C ASP A 325 4.49 -5.31 -5.30
N TYR A 326 4.54 -4.06 -5.76
CA TYR A 326 5.67 -3.52 -6.52
C TYR A 326 6.84 -3.19 -5.61
N HIS A 327 7.99 -3.79 -5.91
CA HIS A 327 9.28 -3.55 -5.27
C HIS A 327 10.26 -2.81 -6.20
N GLY A 328 9.99 -2.73 -7.51
CA GLY A 328 10.88 -2.10 -8.49
C GLY A 328 12.12 -2.93 -8.83
N ARG A 329 11.99 -4.25 -8.80
CA ARG A 329 13.04 -5.23 -9.16
C ARG A 329 13.40 -5.16 -10.65
N GLY A 330 12.43 -4.79 -11.48
CA GLY A 330 12.59 -4.67 -12.93
C GLY A 330 12.57 -6.02 -13.67
N GLY A 331 12.46 -5.93 -14.99
CA GLY A 331 12.24 -7.11 -15.86
C GLY A 331 10.77 -7.53 -15.95
N HIS A 332 10.51 -8.67 -16.58
CA HIS A 332 9.14 -9.10 -16.96
C HIS A 332 8.38 -9.89 -15.89
N ASN A 333 8.97 -10.14 -14.72
CA ASN A 333 8.41 -11.01 -13.67
C ASN A 333 7.75 -10.24 -12.51
N GLU A 334 7.57 -8.93 -12.66
CA GLU A 334 6.99 -8.04 -11.66
C GLU A 334 5.82 -7.25 -12.28
N SER A 335 4.74 -7.08 -11.52
CA SER A 335 3.61 -6.25 -11.92
C SER A 335 4.03 -4.78 -11.86
N GLU A 336 3.83 -4.00 -12.91
CA GLU A 336 4.13 -2.56 -12.86
C GLU A 336 3.24 -1.82 -11.84
N LEU A 337 3.78 -0.76 -11.24
CA LEU A 337 3.10 0.06 -10.25
C LEU A 337 1.81 0.67 -10.84
N GLY A 338 0.65 0.45 -10.21
CA GLY A 338 -0.66 0.87 -10.74
C GLY A 338 -1.18 0.05 -11.93
N SER A 339 -0.55 -1.09 -12.28
CA SER A 339 -1.05 -1.97 -13.36
C SER A 339 -2.32 -2.74 -12.97
N VAL A 340 -2.59 -2.92 -11.67
CA VAL A 340 -3.76 -3.62 -11.17
C VAL A 340 -5.03 -2.83 -11.47
N ASN A 341 -5.95 -3.45 -12.22
CA ASN A 341 -7.17 -2.79 -12.67
C ASN A 341 -8.26 -2.75 -11.59
N LEU A 342 -8.05 -1.91 -10.57
CA LEU A 342 -8.99 -1.69 -9.47
C LEU A 342 -10.21 -0.86 -9.92
N PRO A 343 -11.45 -1.39 -9.79
CA PRO A 343 -12.67 -0.58 -9.96
C PRO A 343 -12.75 0.51 -8.88
N VAL A 344 -13.35 1.67 -9.20
CA VAL A 344 -13.53 2.76 -8.23
C VAL A 344 -14.36 2.36 -6.99
N LEU A 345 -15.24 1.37 -7.14
CA LEU A 345 -15.97 0.76 -6.03
C LEU A 345 -15.05 0.17 -4.96
N VAL A 346 -13.87 -0.37 -5.32
CA VAL A 346 -12.92 -0.93 -4.34
C VAL A 346 -12.43 0.13 -3.38
N LEU A 347 -12.00 1.29 -3.88
CA LEU A 347 -11.55 2.37 -3.01
C LEU A 347 -12.72 3.03 -2.26
N HIS A 348 -13.88 3.17 -2.90
CA HIS A 348 -15.09 3.70 -2.26
C HIS A 348 -15.56 2.82 -1.09
N ASP A 349 -15.60 1.49 -1.26
CA ASP A 349 -16.03 0.58 -0.20
C ASP A 349 -14.96 0.43 0.89
N LEU A 350 -13.67 0.53 0.54
CA LEU A 350 -12.60 0.71 1.53
C LEU A 350 -12.82 1.99 2.34
N LEU A 351 -13.11 3.13 1.71
CA LEU A 351 -13.33 4.40 2.39
C LEU A 351 -14.58 4.38 3.30
N LYS A 352 -15.67 3.68 2.92
CA LYS A 352 -16.84 3.52 3.81
C LYS A 352 -16.49 2.90 5.16
N VAL A 353 -15.55 1.94 5.18
CA VAL A 353 -15.08 1.29 6.41
C VAL A 353 -13.97 2.11 7.07
N ALA A 354 -13.06 2.65 6.27
CA ALA A 354 -11.87 3.35 6.75
C ALA A 354 -12.17 4.73 7.33
N ARG A 355 -13.10 5.50 6.75
CA ARG A 355 -13.36 6.89 7.18
C ARG A 355 -13.80 7.00 8.64
N PRO A 356 -14.79 6.22 9.16
CA PRO A 356 -15.12 6.26 10.58
C PRO A 356 -13.92 5.93 11.47
N ILE A 357 -13.22 4.82 11.20
CA ILE A 357 -12.04 4.37 11.96
C ILE A 357 -10.95 5.44 11.98
N TRP A 358 -10.67 6.07 10.83
CA TRP A 358 -9.70 7.14 10.71
C TRP A 358 -10.16 8.43 11.39
N CYS A 359 -11.46 8.76 11.40
CA CYS A 359 -11.98 9.92 12.12
C CYS A 359 -11.84 9.73 13.63
N ASP A 360 -12.14 8.55 14.16
CA ASP A 360 -11.97 8.24 15.58
C ASP A 360 -10.48 8.26 15.99
N ALA A 361 -9.59 7.76 15.12
CA ALA A 361 -8.14 7.89 15.30
C ALA A 361 -7.68 9.36 15.30
N ILE A 362 -8.26 10.20 14.44
CA ILE A 362 -7.99 11.65 14.39
C ILE A 362 -8.48 12.33 15.68
N LYS A 363 -9.67 11.96 16.20
CA LYS A 363 -10.18 12.43 17.49
C LYS A 363 -9.21 12.08 18.62
N GLU A 364 -8.75 10.82 18.70
CA GLU A 364 -7.80 10.37 19.73
C GLU A 364 -6.48 11.16 19.69
N ILE A 365 -5.87 11.33 18.51
CA ILE A 365 -4.62 12.10 18.36
C ILE A 365 -4.79 13.56 18.81
N LEU A 366 -5.90 14.20 18.43
CA LEU A 366 -6.14 15.60 18.76
C LEU A 366 -6.51 15.80 20.24
N GLU A 367 -7.23 14.86 20.84
CA GLU A 367 -7.54 14.86 22.27
C GLU A 367 -6.26 14.68 23.11
N CYS A 368 -5.38 13.72 22.77
CA CYS A 368 -4.08 13.56 23.45
C CYS A 368 -3.22 14.83 23.38
N TYR A 369 -3.24 15.56 22.26
CA TYR A 369 -2.55 16.85 22.13
C TYR A 369 -3.26 18.00 22.90
N ALA A 370 -4.58 17.93 23.06
CA ALA A 370 -5.35 18.90 23.85
C ALA A 370 -5.11 18.72 25.36
N GLU A 371 -4.96 17.47 25.82
CA GLU A 371 -4.64 17.13 27.20
C GLU A 371 -3.17 17.42 27.54
N GLU A 372 -2.24 17.07 26.66
CA GLU A 372 -0.80 17.33 26.82
C GLU A 372 -0.19 18.01 25.57
N PRO A 373 -0.20 19.36 25.51
CA PRO A 373 0.34 20.10 24.38
C PRO A 373 1.87 20.17 24.42
N SER A 374 2.51 19.05 24.05
CA SER A 374 3.96 18.89 23.99
C SER A 374 4.51 18.89 22.55
N ASP A 375 5.80 19.20 22.39
CA ASP A 375 6.49 19.07 21.09
C ASP A 375 6.44 17.62 20.55
N SER A 376 6.38 16.62 21.44
CA SER A 376 6.24 15.21 21.06
C SER A 376 4.87 14.91 20.44
N ASN A 377 3.79 15.38 21.07
CA ASN A 377 2.44 15.18 20.55
C ASN A 377 2.18 16.01 19.28
N LEU A 378 2.77 17.21 19.18
CA LEU A 378 2.81 18.00 17.95
C LEU A 378 3.61 17.30 16.83
N ALA A 379 4.73 16.63 17.17
CA ALA A 379 5.47 15.82 16.23
C ALA A 379 4.64 14.64 15.74
N SER A 380 3.86 13.96 16.60
CA SER A 380 2.93 12.89 16.18
C SER A 380 1.88 13.38 15.17
N ILE A 381 1.25 14.54 15.42
CA ILE A 381 0.31 15.17 14.46
C ILE A 381 0.98 15.46 13.10
N THR A 382 2.22 15.95 13.13
CA THR A 382 2.92 16.43 11.92
C THR A 382 3.77 15.35 11.21
N ARG A 383 3.99 14.19 11.84
CA ARG A 383 4.84 13.07 11.38
C ARG A 383 4.49 12.60 9.97
N PHE A 384 3.20 12.45 9.70
CA PHE A 384 2.66 12.01 8.40
C PHE A 384 2.02 13.15 7.59
N GLY A 385 1.86 14.32 8.21
CA GLY A 385 1.22 15.51 7.64
C GLY A 385 2.13 16.36 6.76
N ARG A 386 1.55 17.40 6.14
CA ARG A 386 2.24 18.32 5.23
C ARG A 386 3.07 19.38 5.98
N THR A 387 4.27 18.99 6.39
CA THR A 387 5.21 19.84 7.17
C THR A 387 5.50 21.25 6.64
N ARG A 388 5.29 21.54 5.34
CA ARG A 388 5.51 22.90 4.78
C ARG A 388 4.38 23.91 5.01
N ALA A 389 3.23 23.52 5.56
CA ALA A 389 2.22 24.51 5.99
C ALA A 389 2.84 25.54 6.97
N PHE A 390 3.86 25.13 7.72
CA PHE A 390 4.49 25.89 8.81
C PHE A 390 5.76 26.68 8.40
N LYS A 391 6.15 26.69 7.12
CA LYS A 391 7.42 27.30 6.65
C LYS A 391 7.28 28.54 5.75
N GLY A 392 6.06 29.03 5.53
CA GLY A 392 5.82 30.19 4.67
C GLY A 392 4.56 31.01 4.95
N GLY A 393 3.79 30.66 5.99
CA GLY A 393 2.72 31.50 6.53
C GLY A 393 3.20 32.26 7.77
N SER A 394 2.35 33.14 8.29
CA SER A 394 2.52 33.79 9.59
C SER A 394 2.90 32.76 10.67
N PRO A 395 3.75 33.10 11.66
CA PRO A 395 4.06 32.17 12.74
C PRO A 395 2.77 31.74 13.44
N LEU A 396 2.56 30.43 13.59
CA LEU A 396 1.41 29.87 14.31
C LEU A 396 1.30 30.55 15.68
N SER A 397 0.21 31.27 15.90
CA SER A 397 0.04 32.09 17.10
C SER A 397 -0.58 31.32 18.26
N CYS A 398 -1.31 30.24 17.94
CA CYS A 398 -1.99 29.36 18.89
C CYS A 398 -2.26 27.97 18.26
N GLY A 399 -2.64 26.99 19.09
CA GLY A 399 -3.01 25.65 18.60
C GLY A 399 -4.19 25.67 17.61
N GLN A 400 -5.03 26.71 17.66
CA GLN A 400 -6.16 26.93 16.76
C GLN A 400 -5.73 27.06 15.29
N ASP A 401 -4.68 27.84 15.01
CA ASP A 401 -4.18 28.08 13.64
C ASP A 401 -3.71 26.79 12.96
N LEU A 402 -3.10 25.88 13.75
CA LEU A 402 -2.67 24.56 13.30
C LEU A 402 -3.88 23.71 12.85
N ILE A 403 -4.95 23.72 13.64
CA ILE A 403 -6.13 22.86 13.46
C ILE A 403 -7.00 23.37 12.33
N ASP A 404 -7.23 24.69 12.23
CA ASP A 404 -8.02 25.29 11.16
C ASP A 404 -7.37 25.12 9.78
N HIS A 405 -6.04 25.04 9.71
CA HIS A 405 -5.34 24.69 8.47
C HIS A 405 -5.26 23.18 8.19
N CYS A 406 -5.36 22.33 9.21
CA CYS A 406 -5.14 20.89 9.07
C CYS A 406 -6.42 20.06 8.94
N LEU A 407 -7.50 20.34 9.68
CA LEU A 407 -8.73 19.55 9.63
C LEU A 407 -9.31 19.43 8.21
N PRO A 408 -9.36 20.49 7.37
CA PRO A 408 -9.85 20.38 5.99
C PRO A 408 -9.01 19.47 5.08
N LEU A 409 -7.76 19.15 5.48
CA LEU A 409 -6.88 18.22 4.75
C LEU A 409 -7.12 16.76 5.14
N TRP A 410 -7.83 16.51 6.23
CA TRP A 410 -8.01 15.17 6.81
C TRP A 410 -9.48 14.74 6.78
N LEU A 411 -10.40 15.68 7.00
CA LEU A 411 -11.83 15.49 7.18
C LEU A 411 -12.62 16.19 6.06
N SER A 412 -13.76 15.61 5.69
CA SER A 412 -14.76 16.30 4.88
C SER A 412 -15.54 17.30 5.74
N THR A 413 -16.27 18.20 5.08
CA THR A 413 -17.15 19.16 5.77
C THR A 413 -18.16 18.48 6.69
N GLU A 414 -18.69 17.30 6.32
CA GLU A 414 -19.64 16.55 7.14
C GLU A 414 -18.99 15.98 8.41
N GLU A 415 -17.78 15.42 8.30
CA GLU A 415 -17.02 14.89 9.45
C GLU A 415 -16.51 16.02 10.37
N MET A 416 -16.22 17.21 9.83
CA MET A 416 -15.87 18.40 10.64
C MET A 416 -17.04 18.95 11.46
N GLU A 417 -18.29 18.62 11.10
CA GLU A 417 -19.48 19.03 11.85
C GLU A 417 -19.78 18.13 13.07
N ASP A 418 -19.02 17.04 13.25
CA ASP A 418 -19.07 16.14 14.41
C ASP A 418 -18.92 16.90 15.75
N ALA A 419 -19.72 16.49 16.74
CA ALA A 419 -19.82 17.19 18.02
C ALA A 419 -18.55 17.04 18.89
N GLU A 420 -17.86 15.90 18.82
CA GLU A 420 -16.60 15.67 19.53
C GLU A 420 -15.48 16.48 18.87
N ILE A 421 -15.42 16.53 17.54
CA ILE A 421 -14.41 17.33 16.82
C ILE A 421 -14.59 18.83 17.10
N LYS A 422 -15.84 19.31 17.19
CA LYS A 422 -16.13 20.68 17.67
C LYS A 422 -15.70 20.92 19.12
N ALA A 423 -15.90 19.95 20.01
CA ALA A 423 -15.48 20.06 21.41
C ALA A 423 -13.94 20.05 21.54
N ILE A 424 -13.25 19.16 20.83
CA ILE A 424 -11.78 19.09 20.75
C ILE A 424 -11.21 20.41 20.21
N LYS A 425 -11.80 20.95 19.13
CA LYS A 425 -11.43 22.26 18.59
C LYS A 425 -11.56 23.38 19.63
N LEU A 426 -12.64 23.39 20.42
CA LEU A 426 -12.85 24.37 21.50
C LEU A 426 -11.89 24.18 22.68
N LYS A 427 -11.44 22.95 22.99
CA LYS A 427 -10.36 22.72 23.97
C LYS A 427 -9.06 23.35 23.47
N LEU A 428 -8.71 23.04 22.22
CA LEU A 428 -7.45 23.44 21.59
C LEU A 428 -7.35 24.95 21.27
N SER A 429 -8.47 25.66 21.14
CA SER A 429 -8.45 27.14 21.03
C SER A 429 -7.86 27.84 22.25
N ASN A 430 -7.81 27.16 23.41
CA ASN A 430 -7.23 27.68 24.65
C ASN A 430 -5.77 27.27 24.85
N VAL A 431 -5.19 26.50 23.91
CA VAL A 431 -3.79 26.04 23.97
C VAL A 431 -2.87 27.05 23.27
N SER A 432 -2.05 27.72 24.08
CA SER A 432 -0.97 28.58 23.58
C SER A 432 0.23 27.75 23.12
N LEU A 433 0.62 27.89 21.86
CA LEU A 433 1.89 27.34 21.37
C LEU A 433 3.04 28.16 21.98
N SER A 434 3.89 27.52 22.78
CA SER A 434 5.15 28.13 23.19
C SER A 434 6.06 28.28 21.96
N GLN A 435 6.78 29.41 21.85
CA GLN A 435 7.70 29.67 20.75
C GLN A 435 9.02 28.88 20.89
N GLY A 436 8.92 27.55 20.96
CA GLY A 436 10.02 26.63 20.71
C GLY A 436 10.24 26.54 19.20
N GLY A 437 11.31 27.15 18.70
CA GLY A 437 11.62 27.11 17.26
C GLY A 437 11.84 25.68 16.78
N ILE A 438 11.03 25.21 15.83
CA ILE A 438 11.09 23.86 15.26
C ILE A 438 12.45 23.63 14.55
N GLN A 439 13.44 23.15 15.32
CA GLN A 439 14.56 22.41 14.78
C GLN A 439 14.19 20.93 14.73
N VAL A 440 13.49 20.54 13.66
CA VAL A 440 13.53 19.14 13.24
C VAL A 440 15.00 18.82 12.95
N LEU A 441 15.59 17.98 13.79
CA LEU A 441 16.85 17.31 13.53
C LEU A 441 16.65 16.41 12.30
N ILE A 442 16.87 16.99 11.13
CA ILE A 442 17.22 16.22 9.94
C ILE A 442 18.53 15.54 10.30
N GLU A 443 18.53 14.22 10.49
CA GLU A 443 19.77 13.44 10.55
C GLU A 443 20.46 13.54 9.19
N THR A 444 21.32 14.55 9.03
CA THR A 444 22.10 14.75 7.82
C THR A 444 23.27 13.76 7.77
N LYS A 445 23.01 12.53 7.29
CA LYS A 445 23.82 11.74 6.33
C LYS A 445 23.46 10.25 6.31
#